data_AF-A0A939NCV3-F1
#
_entry.id   AF-A0A939NCV3-F1
#
_cell.length_a   1.000
_cell.length_b   1.000
_cell.length_c   1.000
_cell.angle_alpha   90.00
_cell.angle_beta   90.00
_cell.angle_gamma   90.00
#
_symmetry.space_group_name_H-M   'P 1'
#
loop_
_entity.id
_entity.type
_entity.pdbx_description
1 polymer ?
#
loop_
_entity_poly.entity_id
_entity_poly.type
_entity_poly.pdbx_seq_one_letter_code
_entity_poly.pdbx_strand_id
1 'polypeptide(L)' 'MLNKLVENGDTVVIIEHNLDVIKMADHIIDLGPEGGDGGGTLVATGTPEAIQKLKRVIQVDI' A
#
# COMPACT_ATOMS: atom_id res chain seq x y z
N MET A 1 9.52 -8.64 12.11
CA MET A 1 8.87 -9.97 12.15
C MET A 1 8.34 -10.35 10.78
N LEU A 2 7.51 -9.49 10.15
CA LEU A 2 6.93 -9.70 8.83
C LEU A 2 7.97 -10.04 7.75
N ASN A 3 9.11 -9.33 7.75
CA ASN A 3 10.20 -9.60 6.81
C ASN A 3 10.71 -11.05 6.87
N LYS A 4 10.67 -11.72 8.03
CA LYS A 4 11.09 -13.13 8.12
C LYS A 4 10.16 -14.08 7.37
N LEU A 5 8.86 -13.79 7.31
CA LEU A 5 7.90 -14.57 6.55
C LEU A 5 8.15 -14.39 5.05
N VAL A 6 8.38 -13.14 4.62
CA VAL A 6 8.74 -12.83 3.23
C VAL A 6 10.07 -13.49 2.85
N GLU A 7 11.08 -13.44 3.71
CA GLU A 7 12.38 -14.10 3.52
C GLU A 7 12.25 -15.63 3.41
N ASN A 8 11.23 -16.24 4.02
CA ASN A 8 10.93 -17.66 3.90
C ASN A 8 10.17 -18.01 2.60
N GLY A 9 9.83 -17.03 1.76
CA GLY A 9 9.07 -17.19 0.52
C GLY A 9 7.55 -17.08 0.70
N ASP A 10 7.06 -16.74 1.90
CA ASP A 10 5.64 -16.52 2.13
C ASP A 10 5.19 -15.18 1.53
N THR A 11 3.95 -15.11 1.04
CA THR A 11 3.32 -13.83 0.67
C THR A 11 2.54 -13.28 1.85
N VAL A 12 2.82 -12.04 2.22
CA VAL A 12 2.17 -11.36 3.34
C VAL A 12 1.31 -10.20 2.80
N VAL A 13 0.01 -10.24 3.11
CA VAL A 13 -0.94 -9.17 2.75
C VAL A 13 -1.41 -8.51 4.03
N ILE A 14 -1.33 -7.18 4.09
CA ILE A 14 -1.63 -6.38 5.28
C ILE A 14 -2.49 -5.20 4.88
N ILE A 15 -3.46 -4.86 5.73
CA ILE A 15 -4.21 -3.61 5.64
C ILE A 15 -3.61 -2.67 6.67
N GLU A 16 -3.08 -1.54 6.23
CA GLU A 16 -2.31 -0.64 7.10
C GLU A 16 -2.56 0.82 6.72
N HIS A 17 -2.44 1.72 7.69
CA HIS A 17 -2.51 3.17 7.49
C HIS A 17 -1.23 3.87 7.97
N ASN A 18 -0.33 3.16 8.67
CA ASN A 18 0.98 3.66 9.03
C ASN A 18 1.89 3.75 7.79
N LEU A 19 2.22 4.98 7.40
CA LEU A 19 3.06 5.26 6.23
C LEU A 19 4.45 4.63 6.32
N ASP A 20 5.05 4.51 7.51
CA ASP A 20 6.39 3.93 7.65
C ASP A 20 6.38 2.43 7.31
N VAL A 21 5.27 1.73 7.58
CA VAL A 21 5.11 0.33 7.18
C VAL A 21 4.85 0.23 5.67
N ILE A 22 4.00 1.10 5.14
CA ILE A 22 3.63 1.12 3.72
C ILE A 22 4.85 1.40 2.83
N LYS A 23 5.75 2.30 3.25
CA LYS A 23 7.01 2.60 2.52
C LYS A 23 7.92 1.38 2.36
N MET A 24 7.82 0.42 3.28
CA MET A 24 8.63 -0.80 3.24
C MET A 24 8.02 -1.92 2.41
N ALA A 25 6.78 -1.76 1.91
CA ALA A 25 6.12 -2.79 1.14
C ALA A 25 6.68 -2.89 -0.28
N ASP A 26 6.80 -4.11 -0.81
CA ASP A 26 7.21 -4.31 -2.20
C ASP A 26 6.11 -3.90 -3.19
N HIS A 27 4.84 -3.94 -2.75
CA HIS A 27 3.67 -3.65 -3.58
C HIS A 27 2.54 -3.05 -2.74
N ILE A 28 1.87 -2.04 -3.30
CA ILE A 28 0.78 -1.30 -2.68
C ILE A 28 -0.50 -1.50 -3.50
N ILE A 29 -1.62 -1.64 -2.79
CA ILE A 29 -2.99 -1.59 -3.33
C ILE A 29 -3.72 -0.51 -2.54
N ASP A 30 -4.07 0.59 -3.22
CA ASP A 30 -4.77 1.71 -2.61
C ASP A 30 -6.27 1.67 -2.97
N LEU A 31 -7.12 1.74 -1.95
CA LEU A 31 -8.57 1.64 -2.05
C LEU A 31 -9.22 2.91 -1.50
N GLY A 32 -10.21 3.42 -2.22
CA GLY A 32 -10.86 4.70 -1.87
C GLY A 32 -11.79 5.17 -2.99
N PRO A 33 -11.90 6.50 -3.23
CA PRO A 33 -11.18 7.62 -2.60
C PRO A 33 -11.66 7.95 -1.17
N GLU A 34 -12.81 7.43 -0.76
CA GLU A 34 -13.40 7.64 0.56
C GLU A 34 -13.65 6.29 1.26
N GLY A 35 -14.12 6.33 2.51
CA GLY A 35 -14.65 5.14 3.20
C GLY A 35 -16.15 4.92 2.93
N GLY A 36 -16.64 3.71 3.21
CA GLY A 36 -18.06 3.38 3.09
C GLY A 36 -18.56 3.40 1.64
N ASP A 37 -19.73 4.01 1.42
CA ASP A 37 -20.38 4.06 0.09
C ASP A 37 -19.56 4.80 -0.98
N GLY A 38 -18.64 5.69 -0.55
CA GLY A 38 -17.71 6.39 -1.44
C GLY A 38 -16.38 5.65 -1.69
N GLY A 39 -16.23 4.44 -1.13
CA GLY A 39 -15.02 3.64 -1.23
C GLY A 39 -15.12 2.47 -2.21
N GLY A 40 -14.27 1.46 -1.98
CA GLY A 40 -14.32 0.20 -2.73
C GLY A 40 -13.78 0.27 -4.17
N THR A 41 -13.24 1.42 -4.59
CA THR A 41 -12.58 1.56 -5.89
C THR A 41 -11.08 1.37 -5.75
N LEU A 42 -10.47 0.64 -6.69
CA LEU A 42 -9.02 0.59 -6.84
C LEU A 42 -8.53 1.95 -7.33
N VAL A 43 -7.90 2.71 -6.44
CA VAL A 43 -7.37 4.06 -6.74
C VAL A 43 -6.01 3.94 -7.42
N ALA A 44 -5.15 3.07 -6.90
CA ALA A 44 -3.85 2.78 -7.50
C ALA A 44 -3.29 1.43 -7.07
N THR A 45 -2.34 0.93 -7.85
CA THR A 45 -1.56 -0.25 -7.47
C THR A 45 -0.18 -0.23 -8.12
N GLY A 46 0.84 -0.73 -7.41
CA GLY A 46 2.21 -0.75 -7.90
C GLY A 46 3.23 -0.69 -6.77
N THR A 47 4.50 -0.51 -7.12
CA THR A 47 5.58 -0.30 -6.14
C THR A 47 5.43 1.06 -5.45
N PRO A 48 6.01 1.25 -4.26
CA PRO A 48 5.99 2.53 -3.57
C PRO A 48 6.42 3.72 -4.45
N GLU A 49 7.46 3.55 -5.27
CA GLU A 49 7.99 4.61 -6.15
C GLU A 49 7.04 4.95 -7.31
N ALA A 50 6.25 3.97 -7.77
CA ALA A 50 5.22 4.19 -8.77
C ALA A 50 4.04 4.97 -8.16
N ILE A 51 3.64 4.61 -6.94
CA ILE A 51 2.56 5.26 -6.20
C ILE A 51 2.90 6.72 -5.89
N GLN A 52 4.13 7.03 -5.46
CA GLN A 52 4.58 8.40 -5.13
C GLN A 52 4.35 9.41 -6.26
N LYS A 53 4.38 8.97 -7.52
CA LYS A 53 4.19 9.84 -8.70
C LYS A 53 2.73 10.22 -8.94
N LEU A 54 1.79 9.61 -8.23
CA LEU A 54 0.35 9.80 -8.40
C LEU A 54 -0.16 10.87 -7.43
N LYS A 55 -1.01 11.79 -7.93
CA LYS A 55 -1.49 12.96 -7.16
C LYS A 55 -2.68 12.69 -6.24
N ARG A 56 -3.32 11.52 -6.31
CA ARG A 56 -4.62 11.23 -5.65
C ARG A 56 -4.63 9.89 -4.90
N VAL A 57 -3.46 9.43 -4.47
CA VAL A 57 -3.27 8.18 -3.72
C VAL A 57 -2.89 8.49 -2.28
N ILE A 58 -2.82 7.46 -1.43
CA ILE A 58 -2.18 7.57 -0.13
C ILE A 58 -0.83 8.29 -0.25
N GLN A 59 -0.62 9.33 0.57
CA GLN A 59 0.57 10.16 0.46
C GLN A 59 1.76 9.41 1.08
N VAL A 60 2.57 8.78 0.22
CA VAL A 60 3.78 8.04 0.62
C VAL A 60 5.01 8.89 0.30
N ASP A 61 5.60 9.50 1.32
CA ASP A 61 6.86 10.27 1.20
C ASP A 61 8.06 9.33 1.44
N ILE A 62 8.60 8.73 0.37
CA ILE A 62 9.75 7.80 0.40
C ILE A 62 11.07 8.57 0.40
#